data_AF-A0A963RV29-F1
#
_entry.id   AF-A0A963RV29-F1
#
_cell.length_a   1.000
_cell.length_b   1.000
_cell.length_c   1.000
_cell.angle_alpha   90.00
_cell.angle_beta   90.00
_cell.angle_gamma   90.00
#
_symmetry.space_group_name_H-M   'P 1'
#
loop_
_entity.id
_entity.type
_entity.pdbx_description
1 polymer ?
#
loop_
_entity_poly.entity_id
_entity_poly.type
_entity_poly.pdbx_seq_one_letter_code
_entity_poly.pdbx_strand_id
1 'polypeptide(L)' 'RTALLLDSGLSGLPPFLVRDGGVNSGFMIAQVTAAALASENKSLAHPASVDSLPTSANQEDHVSMATFAAR' A
#
# COMPACT_ATOMS: atom_id res chain seq x y z
N ARG A 1 -5.83 -1.56 10.51
CA ARG A 1 -6.58 -0.85 11.59
C ARG A 1 -7.79 -0.10 11.06
N THR A 2 -7.71 0.61 9.93
CA THR A 2 -8.86 1.27 9.28
C THR A 2 -10.04 0.32 9.03
N ALA A 3 -9.79 -0.88 8.51
CA ALA A 3 -10.84 -1.89 8.33
C ALA A 3 -11.53 -2.32 9.64
N LEU A 4 -10.80 -2.38 10.76
CA LEU A 4 -11.36 -2.73 12.08
C LEU A 4 -12.25 -1.62 12.64
N LEU A 5 -11.95 -0.35 12.32
CA LEU A 5 -12.72 0.80 12.79
C LEU A 5 -14.05 0.98 12.04
N LEU A 6 -14.13 0.47 10.80
CA LEU A 6 -15.28 0.67 9.92
C LEU A 6 -16.28 -0.49 10.00
N ASP A 7 -15.83 -1.62 10.52
CA ASP A 7 -16.67 -2.78 10.83
C ASP A 7 -17.38 -2.57 12.18
N SER A 8 -18.70 -2.51 12.15
CA SER A 8 -19.53 -2.31 13.35
C SER A 8 -19.49 -3.51 14.31
N GLY A 9 -19.28 -4.72 13.81
CA GLY A 9 -19.16 -5.93 14.63
C GLY A 9 -17.83 -5.99 15.40
N LEU A 10 -16.80 -5.33 14.87
CA LEU A 10 -15.46 -5.31 15.48
C LEU A 10 -15.17 -4.03 16.28
N SER A 11 -15.80 -2.90 15.92
CA SER A 11 -15.57 -1.60 16.58
C SER A 11 -16.61 -1.22 17.64
N GLY A 12 -17.81 -1.81 17.61
CA GLY A 12 -18.95 -1.36 18.42
C GLY A 12 -19.44 0.05 18.05
N LEU A 13 -18.95 0.62 16.95
CA LEU A 13 -19.33 1.94 16.42
C LEU A 13 -20.30 1.79 15.23
N PRO A 14 -21.00 2.87 14.84
CA PRO A 14 -21.83 2.86 13.65
C PRO A 14 -21.02 2.44 12.41
N PRO A 15 -21.58 1.61 11.51
CA PRO A 15 -20.88 1.14 10.32
C PRO A 15 -20.39 2.31 9.48
N PHE A 16 -19.16 2.21 8.96
CA PHE A 16 -18.47 3.29 8.22
C PHE A 16 -18.35 4.63 8.97
N LEU A 17 -18.51 4.62 10.30
CA LEU A 17 -18.39 5.77 11.20
C LEU A 17 -19.33 6.94 10.84
N VAL A 18 -20.57 6.63 10.43
CA VAL A 18 -21.57 7.66 10.03
C VAL A 18 -22.90 7.49 10.77
N ARG A 19 -23.58 8.60 11.05
CA ARG A 19 -24.98 8.63 11.52
C ARG A 19 -25.92 8.56 10.30
N ASP A 20 -27.07 7.92 10.42
CA ASP A 20 -28.01 7.65 9.31
C ASP A 20 -27.41 6.81 8.17
N GLY A 21 -26.93 5.61 8.52
CA GLY A 21 -26.47 4.61 7.54
C GLY A 21 -27.61 4.19 6.61
N GLY A 22 -27.34 4.20 5.30
CA GLY A 22 -28.31 3.88 4.24
C GLY A 22 -28.50 5.01 3.22
N VAL A 23 -28.30 6.26 3.64
CA VAL A 23 -28.25 7.43 2.76
C VAL A 23 -26.83 8.00 2.70
N ASN A 24 -26.10 7.92 3.80
CA ASN A 24 -24.71 8.39 3.89
C ASN A 24 -23.72 7.21 3.81
N SER A 25 -22.66 7.39 3.02
CA SER A 25 -21.60 6.38 2.81
C SER A 25 -20.44 6.47 3.81
N GLY A 26 -20.37 7.52 4.63
CA GLY A 26 -19.34 7.70 5.65
C GLY A 26 -17.92 7.56 5.10
N PHE A 27 -17.08 6.80 5.80
CA PHE A 27 -15.68 6.53 5.43
C PHE A 27 -15.49 5.29 4.55
N MET A 28 -16.56 4.76 3.94
CA MET A 28 -16.50 3.57 3.10
C MET A 28 -15.48 3.71 1.96
N ILE A 29 -15.51 4.83 1.21
CA ILE A 29 -14.58 5.05 0.09
C ILE A 29 -13.16 5.34 0.57
N ALA A 30 -13.00 5.98 1.72
CA ALA A 30 -11.67 6.17 2.31
C ALA A 30 -10.98 4.83 2.61
N GLN A 31 -11.75 3.79 2.98
CA GLN A 31 -11.23 2.43 3.12
C GLN A 31 -10.75 1.84 1.79
N VAL A 32 -11.52 2.04 0.72
CA VAL A 32 -11.17 1.56 -0.62
C VAL A 32 -9.88 2.21 -1.08
N THR A 33 -9.73 3.53 -0.93
CA THR A 33 -8.48 4.24 -1.26
C THR A 33 -7.31 3.73 -0.42
N ALA A 34 -7.49 3.56 0.90
CA ALA A 34 -6.44 3.02 1.76
C ALA A 34 -6.03 1.59 1.37
N ALA A 35 -6.99 0.75 0.98
CA ALA A 35 -6.73 -0.62 0.52
C ALA A 35 -6.01 -0.64 -0.84
N ALA A 36 -6.40 0.23 -1.78
CA ALA A 36 -5.74 0.36 -3.08
C ALA A 36 -4.28 0.78 -2.93
N LEU A 37 -4.00 1.82 -2.14
CA LEU A 37 -2.64 2.28 -1.85
C LEU A 37 -1.80 1.21 -1.14
N ALA A 38 -2.40 0.51 -0.17
CA ALA A 38 -1.71 -0.59 0.51
C ALA A 38 -1.42 -1.76 -0.45
N SER A 39 -2.28 -2.00 -1.45
CA SER A 39 -2.04 -3.02 -2.47
C SER A 39 -0.95 -2.61 -3.46
N GLU A 40 -0.92 -1.36 -3.89
CA GLU A 40 0.13 -0.82 -4.77
C GLU A 40 1.51 -0.94 -4.11
N ASN A 41 1.61 -0.60 -2.82
CA ASN A 41 2.84 -0.75 -2.06
C ASN A 41 3.37 -2.19 -2.02
N LYS A 42 2.51 -3.22 -2.13
CA LYS A 42 2.99 -4.61 -2.20
C LYS A 42 3.78 -4.87 -3.47
N SER A 43 3.33 -4.33 -4.60
CA SER A 43 4.05 -4.44 -5.86
C SER A 43 5.36 -3.65 -5.83
N LEU A 44 5.39 -2.49 -5.17
CA LEU A 44 6.58 -1.65 -5.04
C LEU A 44 7.61 -2.18 -4.02
N ALA A 45 7.20 -3.02 -3.08
CA ALA A 45 8.07 -3.59 -2.04
C ALA A 45 9.04 -4.67 -2.56
N HIS A 46 9.12 -4.89 -3.88
CA HIS A 46 10.11 -5.80 -4.46
C HIS A 46 11.52 -5.23 -4.23
N PRO A 47 12.47 -6.01 -3.65
CA PRO A 47 13.77 -5.49 -3.31
C PRO A 47 14.60 -5.22 -4.57
N ALA A 48 14.74 -3.95 -4.95
CA ALA A 48 15.49 -3.57 -6.15
C ALA A 48 16.98 -3.96 -6.08
N SER A 49 17.53 -4.13 -4.88
CA SER A 49 18.93 -4.49 -4.65
C SER A 49 19.31 -5.92 -5.02
N VAL A 50 18.32 -6.78 -5.33
CA VAL A 50 18.59 -8.16 -5.78
C VAL A 50 18.84 -8.24 -7.30
N ASP A 51 18.64 -7.12 -8.02
CA ASP A 51 18.94 -7.01 -9.44
C ASP A 51 20.34 -6.41 -9.65
N SER A 52 21.03 -6.90 -10.69
CA SER A 52 22.34 -6.41 -11.10
C SER A 52 22.52 -6.66 -12.60
N LEU A 53 22.79 -5.59 -13.34
CA LEU A 53 23.08 -5.65 -14.77
C LEU A 53 24.49 -5.15 -15.01
N PRO A 54 25.36 -5.96 -15.64
CA PRO A 54 26.75 -5.59 -15.84
C PRO A 54 26.86 -4.42 -16.83
N THR A 55 27.67 -3.42 -16.49
CA THR A 55 27.93 -2.24 -17.31
C THR A 55 29.40 -2.15 -17.70
N SER A 56 29.72 -1.24 -18.63
CA SER A 56 31.11 -0.93 -19.00
C SER A 56 31.90 -2.14 -19.52
N ALA A 57 31.28 -2.94 -20.41
CA ALA A 57 31.87 -4.17 -20.98
C ALA A 57 32.32 -5.19 -19.92
N ASN A 58 31.48 -5.44 -18.90
CA ASN A 58 31.75 -6.29 -17.74
C ASN A 58 32.85 -5.79 -16.80
N GLN A 59 33.30 -4.52 -16.89
CA GLN A 59 34.16 -3.97 -15.83
C GLN A 59 33.39 -3.70 -14.54
N GLU A 60 32.12 -3.35 -14.65
CA GLU A 60 31.20 -3.20 -13.53
C GLU A 60 30.21 -4.36 -13.60
N ASP A 61 30.70 -5.55 -13.25
CA ASP A 61 29.95 -6.80 -13.36
C ASP A 61 28.89 -6.99 -12.25
N HIS A 62 28.96 -6.17 -11.19
CA HIS A 62 27.98 -6.14 -10.10
C HIS A 62 27.61 -4.71 -9.69
N VAL A 63 26.31 -4.40 -9.69
CA VAL A 63 25.76 -3.08 -9.31
C VAL A 63 24.57 -3.22 -8.35
N SER A 64 24.32 -2.22 -7.51
CA SER A 64 23.39 -2.34 -6.36
C SER A 64 21.97 -1.86 -6.59
N MET A 65 21.69 -1.18 -7.72
CA MET A 65 20.41 -0.52 -8.02
C MET A 65 19.86 0.40 -6.89
N ALA A 66 20.75 0.94 -6.05
CA ALA A 66 20.39 1.69 -4.84
C ALA A 66 19.55 2.95 -5.12
N THR A 67 19.67 3.54 -6.31
CA THR A 67 18.89 4.73 -6.72
C THR A 67 17.40 4.44 -6.84
N PHE A 68 17.02 3.25 -7.33
CA PHE A 68 15.61 2.84 -7.38
C PHE A 68 15.14 2.29 -6.03
N ALA A 69 16.03 1.64 -5.27
CA ALA A 69 15.71 1.14 -3.94
C ALA A 69 15.39 2.27 -2.92
N ALA A 70 15.97 3.46 -3.09
CA ALA A 70 15.81 4.59 -2.17
C ALA A 70 14.70 5.58 -2.57
N ARG A 71 14.15 5.49 -3.77
CA ARG A 71 13.16 6.43 -4.33
C ARG A 71 11.74 6.02 -3.96
#